data_AF-A0A0N1FD14-F1
#
_entry.id   AF-A0A0N1FD14-F1
#
_cell.length_a   1.000
_cell.length_b   1.000
_cell.length_c   1.000
_cell.angle_alpha   90.00
_cell.angle_beta   90.00
_cell.angle_gamma   90.00
#
_symmetry.space_group_name_H-M   'P 1'
#
loop_
_entity.id
_entity.type
_entity.pdbx_description
1 polymer ?
#
loop_
_entity_poly.entity_id
_entity_poly.type
_entity_poly.pdbx_seq_one_letter_code
_entity_poly.pdbx_strand_id
1 'polypeptide(L)'
;MSRSRTPSAPPPDRPVADHALGRLQARADAARTPDDRPRNTRVTREAGRAFTCSAEQCVMDLMTLDHAGLVEHSADVLAHLLEIWAAEGVEPEDVWIELDRRTRMGNLLLALNMAERTSVSTAARRRPWKIRTTKLP
;
A
#
# COMPACT_ATOMS: atom_id res chain seq x y z
N MET A 1 2.89 -52.94 -2.97
CA MET A 1 2.38 -51.82 -3.81
C MET A 1 2.22 -50.60 -2.91
N SER A 2 3.28 -49.79 -2.76
CA SER A 2 3.24 -48.58 -1.90
C SER A 2 3.35 -47.36 -2.80
N ARG A 3 2.26 -46.60 -2.95
CA ARG A 3 2.28 -45.31 -3.66
C ARG A 3 2.75 -44.23 -2.70
N SER A 4 4.00 -43.81 -2.88
CA SER A 4 4.56 -42.59 -2.30
C SER A 4 3.84 -41.37 -2.87
N ARG A 5 3.19 -40.58 -2.01
CA ARG A 5 2.56 -39.31 -2.38
C ARG A 5 3.61 -38.20 -2.27
N THR A 6 4.16 -37.79 -3.40
CA THR A 6 4.99 -36.58 -3.52
C THR A 6 4.12 -35.34 -3.26
N PRO A 7 4.52 -34.38 -2.42
CA PRO A 7 3.82 -33.10 -2.36
C PRO A 7 4.16 -32.29 -3.62
N SER A 8 3.11 -31.93 -4.37
CA SER A 8 3.18 -31.07 -5.56
C SER A 8 3.77 -29.72 -5.22
N ALA A 9 4.79 -29.28 -5.96
CA ALA A 9 5.25 -27.90 -5.93
C ALA A 9 4.11 -26.97 -6.42
N PRO A 10 3.91 -25.78 -5.82
CA PRO A 10 2.92 -24.82 -6.30
C PRO A 10 3.38 -24.15 -7.61
N PRO A 11 2.44 -23.75 -8.49
CA PRO A 11 2.76 -23.20 -9.80
C PRO A 11 3.38 -21.78 -9.71
N PRO A 12 4.32 -21.45 -10.62
CA PRO A 12 4.87 -20.11 -10.74
C PRO A 12 3.90 -19.22 -11.52
N ASP A 13 3.46 -18.12 -10.91
CA ASP A 13 2.88 -16.90 -11.50
C ASP A 13 1.79 -16.29 -10.58
N ARG A 14 2.21 -15.78 -9.41
CA ARG A 14 1.42 -14.83 -8.61
C ARG A 14 2.27 -13.63 -8.22
N PRO A 15 1.71 -12.41 -8.25
CA PRO A 15 2.44 -11.21 -7.83
C PRO A 15 2.90 -11.38 -6.38
N VAL A 16 4.20 -11.13 -6.15
CA VAL A 16 5.04 -11.70 -5.08
C VAL A 16 4.78 -11.11 -3.67
N ALA A 17 3.66 -10.42 -3.45
CA ALA A 17 3.21 -9.94 -2.12
C ALA A 17 2.24 -10.89 -1.40
N ASP A 18 1.61 -11.83 -2.12
CA ASP A 18 0.58 -12.75 -1.58
C ASP A 18 1.09 -13.74 -0.50
N HIS A 19 2.41 -13.92 -0.36
CA HIS A 19 2.94 -14.94 0.55
C HIS A 19 3.66 -14.37 1.78
N ALA A 20 4.21 -13.16 1.72
CA ALA A 20 4.96 -12.62 2.86
C ALA A 20 4.02 -12.01 3.91
N LEU A 21 3.19 -11.04 3.49
CA LEU A 21 2.21 -10.41 4.37
C LEU A 21 1.13 -11.40 4.82
N GLY A 22 0.66 -12.28 3.93
CA GLY A 22 -0.28 -13.34 4.30
C GLY A 22 0.27 -14.31 5.36
N ARG A 23 1.57 -14.66 5.31
CA ARG A 23 2.20 -15.47 6.36
C ARG A 23 2.38 -14.71 7.68
N LEU A 24 2.72 -13.42 7.61
CA LEU A 24 2.85 -12.57 8.79
C LEU A 24 1.48 -12.38 9.47
N GLN A 25 0.43 -12.17 8.68
CA GLN A 25 -0.96 -12.12 9.13
C GLN A 25 -1.36 -13.42 9.82
N ALA A 26 -1.18 -14.56 9.15
CA ALA A 26 -1.50 -15.85 9.74
C ALA A 26 -0.74 -16.12 11.05
N ARG A 27 0.50 -15.63 11.17
CA ARG A 27 1.29 -15.70 12.42
C ARG A 27 0.71 -14.79 13.51
N ALA A 28 0.34 -13.56 13.16
CA ALA A 28 -0.27 -12.61 14.09
C ALA A 28 -1.64 -13.12 14.59
N ASP A 29 -2.45 -13.68 13.70
CA ASP A 29 -3.74 -14.29 14.03
C ASP A 29 -3.57 -15.53 14.92
N ALA A 30 -2.59 -16.38 14.62
CA ALA A 30 -2.30 -17.57 15.43
C ALA A 30 -1.76 -17.22 16.84
N ALA A 31 -1.13 -16.05 17.00
CA ALA A 31 -0.69 -15.56 18.30
C ALA A 31 -1.85 -15.03 19.17
N ARG A 32 -3.03 -14.81 18.57
CA ARG A 32 -4.23 -14.32 19.26
C ARG A 32 -4.89 -15.45 20.07
N THR A 33 -5.12 -15.22 21.36
CA THR A 33 -5.91 -16.14 22.18
C THR A 33 -7.41 -15.95 21.91
N PRO A 34 -8.22 -17.03 21.81
CA PRO A 34 -9.66 -16.94 21.50
C PRO A 34 -10.49 -16.11 22.50
N ASP A 35 -9.97 -15.87 23.71
CA ASP A 35 -10.61 -15.08 24.77
C ASP A 35 -10.22 -13.59 24.73
N ASP A 36 -9.38 -13.16 23.78
CA ASP A 36 -8.98 -11.76 23.60
C ASP A 36 -10.08 -10.94 22.90
N ARG A 37 -11.14 -10.62 23.66
CA ARG A 37 -12.00 -9.44 23.42
C ARG A 37 -11.13 -8.16 23.41
N PRO A 38 -11.59 -7.03 22.80
CA PRO A 38 -10.77 -6.01 22.10
C PRO A 38 -9.86 -5.16 23.00
N ARG A 39 -9.01 -5.78 23.82
CA ARG A 39 -8.36 -5.10 24.93
C ARG A 39 -7.18 -5.85 25.53
N ASN A 40 -6.39 -6.58 24.76
CA ASN A 40 -5.08 -6.98 25.25
C ASN A 40 -4.13 -5.76 25.23
N THR A 41 -4.41 -4.79 26.12
CA THR A 41 -3.73 -3.48 26.17
C THR A 41 -2.22 -3.60 26.31
N ARG A 42 -1.74 -4.71 26.85
CA ARG A 42 -0.31 -4.99 26.99
C ARG A 42 0.29 -5.35 25.64
N VAL A 43 -0.28 -6.32 24.93
CA VAL A 43 0.19 -6.70 23.58
C VAL A 43 0.07 -5.51 22.63
N THR A 44 -1.04 -4.76 22.65
CA THR A 44 -1.17 -3.53 21.85
C THR A 44 -0.10 -2.49 22.20
N ARG A 45 0.22 -2.30 23.49
CA ARG A 45 1.28 -1.35 23.91
C ARG A 45 2.68 -1.81 23.50
N GLU A 46 2.96 -3.11 23.59
CA GLU A 46 4.24 -3.69 23.21
C GLU A 46 4.43 -3.59 21.68
N ALA A 47 3.44 -4.02 20.90
CA ALA A 47 3.44 -3.91 19.44
C ALA A 47 3.47 -2.44 18.98
N GLY A 48 2.71 -1.56 19.63
CA GLY A 48 2.72 -0.12 19.34
C GLY A 48 4.09 0.55 19.58
N ARG A 49 4.78 0.16 20.66
CA ARG A 49 6.15 0.64 20.92
C ARG A 49 7.14 0.12 19.88
N ALA A 50 7.07 -1.18 19.57
CA ALA A 50 7.93 -1.79 18.57
C ALA A 50 7.73 -1.12 17.19
N PHE A 51 6.48 -0.90 16.79
CA PHE A 51 6.12 -0.13 15.59
C PHE A 51 6.76 1.25 15.58
N THR A 52 6.65 2.02 16.68
CA THR A 52 7.25 3.36 16.73
C THR A 52 8.77 3.33 16.60
N CYS A 53 9.44 2.39 17.27
CA CYS A 53 10.89 2.26 17.18
C CYS A 53 11.33 1.89 15.76
N SER A 54 10.68 0.93 15.11
CA SER A 54 11.00 0.54 13.73
C SER A 54 10.70 1.65 12.73
N ALA A 55 9.64 2.43 12.94
CA ALA A 55 9.31 3.59 12.10
C ALA A 55 10.35 4.71 12.24
N GLU A 56 10.78 5.01 13.47
CA GLU A 56 11.87 5.97 13.71
C GLU A 56 13.17 5.50 13.06
N GLN A 57 13.51 4.22 13.20
CA GLN A 57 14.72 3.66 12.60
C GLN A 57 14.68 3.69 11.07
N CYS A 58 13.54 3.35 10.45
CA CYS A 58 13.32 3.47 9.00
C CYS A 58 13.60 4.90 8.50
N VAL A 59 13.17 5.92 9.24
CA VAL A 59 13.47 7.33 8.92
C VAL A 59 14.95 7.66 9.13
N MET A 60 15.59 7.13 10.17
CA MET A 60 17.03 7.30 10.39
C MET A 60 17.87 6.66 9.29
N ASP A 61 17.50 5.48 8.81
CA ASP A 61 18.20 4.81 7.71
C ASP A 61 18.06 5.58 6.40
N LEU A 62 16.87 6.15 6.14
CA LEU A 62 16.66 7.08 5.04
C LEU A 62 17.60 8.29 5.14
N MET A 63 17.71 8.91 6.32
CA MET A 63 18.57 10.08 6.54
C MET A 63 20.06 9.75 6.41
N THR A 64 20.46 8.54 6.77
CA THR A 64 21.84 8.07 6.70
C THR A 64 22.19 7.40 5.37
N LEU A 65 21.23 7.32 4.43
CA LEU A 65 21.36 6.64 3.14
C LEU A 65 21.70 5.15 3.27
N ASP A 66 21.32 4.51 4.38
CA ASP A 66 21.44 3.07 4.55
C ASP A 66 20.26 2.35 3.90
N HIS A 67 20.44 1.92 2.67
CA HIS A 67 19.40 1.18 1.94
C HIS A 67 19.11 -0.19 2.57
N ALA A 68 20.11 -0.86 3.15
CA ALA A 68 19.90 -2.19 3.73
C ALA A 68 19.05 -2.07 5.01
N GLY A 69 19.43 -1.15 5.90
CA GLY A 69 18.64 -0.80 7.08
C GLY A 69 17.23 -0.35 6.70
N LEU A 70 17.09 0.51 5.68
CA LEU A 70 15.80 1.00 5.25
C LEU A 70 14.85 -0.14 4.83
N VAL A 71 15.35 -1.17 4.14
CA VAL A 71 14.55 -2.34 3.76
C VAL A 71 14.17 -3.18 4.99
N GLU A 72 15.12 -3.40 5.90
CA GLU A 72 14.92 -4.19 7.12
C GLU A 72 13.86 -3.54 8.03
N HIS A 73 14.07 -2.29 8.42
CA HIS A 73 13.15 -1.62 9.33
C HIS A 73 11.80 -1.28 8.67
N SER A 74 11.74 -1.13 7.34
CA SER A 74 10.45 -1.08 6.62
C SER A 74 9.66 -2.39 6.76
N ALA A 75 10.34 -3.54 6.71
CA ALA A 75 9.69 -4.83 6.91
C ALA A 75 9.17 -4.99 8.35
N ASP A 76 9.94 -4.54 9.34
CA ASP A 76 9.53 -4.54 10.75
C ASP A 76 8.31 -3.63 10.99
N VAL A 77 8.28 -2.44 10.39
CA VAL A 77 7.11 -1.54 10.43
C VAL A 77 5.85 -2.26 9.96
N LEU A 78 5.93 -2.97 8.83
CA LEU A 78 4.79 -3.73 8.31
C LEU A 78 4.40 -4.89 9.24
N ALA A 79 5.39 -5.61 9.79
CA ALA A 79 5.12 -6.72 10.71
C ALA A 79 4.42 -6.25 11.99
N HIS A 80 4.92 -5.19 12.63
CA HIS A 80 4.30 -4.65 13.85
C HIS A 80 2.93 -4.02 13.59
N LEU A 81 2.71 -3.45 12.40
CA LEU A 81 1.39 -2.96 12.01
C LEU A 81 0.36 -4.09 11.94
N LEU A 82 0.74 -5.26 11.42
CA LEU A 82 -0.12 -6.44 11.39
C LEU A 82 -0.41 -6.98 12.80
N GLU A 83 0.57 -6.97 13.70
CA GLU A 83 0.37 -7.35 15.11
C GLU A 83 -0.62 -6.43 15.82
N ILE A 84 -0.54 -5.12 15.56
CA ILE A 84 -1.49 -4.13 16.07
C ILE A 84 -2.90 -4.43 15.55
N TRP A 85 -3.06 -4.73 14.26
CA TRP A 85 -4.37 -5.07 13.69
C TRP A 85 -4.95 -6.34 14.31
N ALA A 86 -4.16 -7.38 14.47
CA ALA A 86 -4.59 -8.61 15.12
C ALA A 86 -5.02 -8.38 16.59
N ALA A 87 -4.29 -7.55 17.34
CA ALA A 87 -4.58 -7.22 18.72
C ALA A 87 -5.86 -6.36 18.89
N GLU A 88 -6.12 -5.44 17.96
CA GLU A 88 -7.30 -4.56 17.98
C GLU A 88 -8.51 -5.16 17.24
N GLY A 89 -8.35 -6.32 16.60
CA GLY A 89 -9.40 -6.96 15.82
C GLY A 89 -9.75 -6.21 14.52
N VAL A 90 -8.76 -5.55 13.93
CA VAL A 90 -8.89 -4.95 12.60
C VAL A 90 -8.61 -6.03 11.57
N GLU A 91 -9.59 -6.28 10.69
CA GLU A 91 -9.41 -7.21 9.59
C GLU A 91 -8.50 -6.59 8.52
N PRO A 92 -7.42 -7.26 8.09
CA PRO A 92 -6.53 -6.69 7.09
C PRO A 92 -7.21 -6.39 5.75
N GLU A 93 -8.25 -7.15 5.40
CA GLU A 93 -9.06 -6.94 4.20
C GLU A 93 -9.69 -5.54 4.19
N ASP A 94 -10.14 -5.04 5.34
CA ASP A 94 -10.70 -3.68 5.45
C ASP A 94 -9.67 -2.62 5.08
N VAL A 95 -8.41 -2.82 5.48
CA VAL A 95 -7.30 -1.93 5.14
C VAL A 95 -6.96 -2.02 3.66
N TRP A 96 -6.94 -3.22 3.10
CA TRP A 96 -6.69 -3.44 1.67
C TRP A 96 -7.75 -2.79 0.80
N ILE A 97 -9.02 -2.92 1.17
CA ILE A 97 -10.14 -2.23 0.51
C ILE A 97 -9.96 -0.72 0.57
N GLU A 98 -9.57 -0.16 1.72
CA GLU A 98 -9.32 1.28 1.85
C GLU A 98 -8.15 1.75 0.98
N LEU A 99 -7.06 0.97 0.88
CA LEU A 99 -5.93 1.29 0.00
C LEU A 99 -6.32 1.23 -1.49
N ASP A 100 -7.11 0.22 -1.90
CA ASP A 100 -7.65 0.16 -3.27
C ASP A 100 -8.53 1.37 -3.56
N ARG A 101 -9.40 1.75 -2.61
CA ARG A 101 -10.27 2.92 -2.74
C ARG A 101 -9.46 4.20 -2.95
N ARG A 102 -8.40 4.43 -2.16
CA ARG A 102 -7.51 5.60 -2.31
C ARG A 102 -6.80 5.61 -3.66
N THR A 103 -6.30 4.45 -4.10
CA THR A 103 -5.59 4.30 -5.38
C THR A 103 -6.51 4.59 -6.55
N ARG A 104 -7.71 4.01 -6.54
CA ARG A 104 -8.74 4.21 -7.57
C ARG A 104 -9.14 5.68 -7.68
N MET A 105 -9.32 6.35 -6.55
CA MET A 105 -9.69 7.76 -6.49
C MET A 105 -8.57 8.65 -7.04
N GLY A 106 -7.31 8.36 -6.70
CA GLY A 106 -6.15 9.05 -7.27
C GLY A 106 -6.04 8.88 -8.79
N ASN A 107 -6.25 7.66 -9.30
CA ASN A 107 -6.23 7.38 -10.73
C ASN A 107 -7.35 8.12 -11.48
N LEU A 108 -8.55 8.19 -10.90
CA LEU A 108 -9.66 8.95 -11.48
C LEU A 108 -9.35 10.44 -11.57
N LEU A 109 -8.83 11.04 -10.49
CA LEU A 109 -8.46 12.46 -10.48
C LEU A 109 -7.37 12.77 -11.50
N LEU A 110 -6.37 11.89 -11.63
CA LEU A 110 -5.33 12.02 -12.65
C LEU A 110 -5.94 11.99 -14.06
N ALA A 111 -6.85 11.05 -14.32
CA ALA A 111 -7.51 10.90 -15.62
C ALA A 111 -8.34 12.14 -16.00
N LEU A 112 -9.14 12.67 -15.07
CA LEU A 112 -9.93 13.89 -15.29
C LEU A 112 -9.02 15.09 -15.60
N ASN A 113 -7.95 15.26 -14.82
CA ASN A 113 -6.98 16.33 -15.01
C ASN A 113 -6.26 16.25 -16.37
N MET A 114 -5.99 15.03 -16.87
CA MET A 114 -5.41 14.82 -18.21
C MET A 114 -6.44 15.08 -19.33
N ALA A 115 -7.71 14.75 -19.12
CA ALA A 115 -8.78 14.97 -20.09
C ALA A 115 -9.06 16.48 -20.31
N GLU A 116 -9.05 17.27 -19.24
CA GLU A 116 -9.15 18.74 -19.33
C GLU A 116 -8.01 19.35 -20.14
N ARG A 117 -6.75 18.96 -19.86
CA ARG A 117 -5.58 19.41 -20.64
C ARG A 117 -5.68 19.08 -22.13
N THR A 118 -6.18 17.90 -22.45
CA THR A 118 -6.30 17.43 -23.84
C THR A 118 -7.39 18.19 -24.61
N SER A 119 -8.52 18.49 -23.95
CA SER A 119 -9.63 19.23 -24.56
C SER A 119 -9.29 20.71 -24.84
N VAL A 120 -8.56 21.38 -23.93
CA VAL A 120 -8.14 22.79 -24.10
C VAL A 120 -7.14 22.96 -25.24
N SER A 121 -6.17 22.03 -25.38
CA SER A 121 -5.18 22.03 -26.47
C SER A 121 -5.82 21.96 -27.86
N THR A 122 -6.95 21.27 -27.97
CA THR A 122 -7.65 21.08 -29.25
C THR A 122 -8.56 22.28 -29.58
N ALA A 123 -9.20 22.88 -28.58
CA ALA A 123 -10.04 24.07 -28.74
C ALA A 123 -9.22 25.34 -29.06
N ALA A 124 -8.01 25.48 -28.52
CA ALA A 124 -7.14 26.63 -28.77
C ALA A 124 -6.63 26.72 -30.22
N ARG A 125 -6.58 25.60 -30.97
CA ARG A 125 -6.15 25.56 -32.37
C ARG A 125 -7.21 26.02 -33.38
N ARG A 126 -8.43 26.36 -32.93
CA ARG A 126 -9.56 26.75 -33.80
C ARG A 126 -9.84 28.27 -33.85
N ARG A 127 -8.86 29.12 -33.59
CA ARG A 127 -9.01 30.56 -33.87
C ARG A 127 -8.35 30.91 -35.21
N PRO A 128 -9.11 31.04 -36.33
CA PRO A 128 -8.53 31.58 -37.55
C PRO A 128 -8.30 33.08 -37.32
N TRP A 129 -7.06 33.46 -37.06
CA TRP A 129 -6.66 34.87 -37.10
C TRP A 129 -6.91 35.43 -38.50
N LYS A 130 -7.86 36.36 -38.63
CA LYS A 130 -7.98 37.26 -39.79
C LYS A 130 -8.25 38.68 -39.30
N ILE A 131 -7.19 39.37 -38.90
CA ILE A 131 -7.24 40.84 -38.78
C ILE A 131 -7.10 41.38 -40.22
N ARG A 132 -8.23 41.76 -40.81
CA ARG A 132 -8.27 42.40 -42.12
C ARG A 132 -8.09 43.90 -41.87
N THR A 133 -6.88 44.40 -42.02
CA THR A 133 -6.61 45.85 -41.98
C THR A 133 -7.25 46.47 -43.22
N THR A 134 -8.44 47.04 -43.09
CA THR A 134 -9.03 47.86 -44.17
C THR A 134 -8.34 49.21 -44.16
N LYS A 135 -7.56 49.46 -45.22
CA LYS A 135 -6.90 50.75 -45.47
C LYS A 135 -7.92 51.89 -45.48
N LEU A 136 -7.47 53.03 -44.95
CA LEU A 136 -8.07 54.35 -45.03
C LEU A 136 -8.54 54.70 -46.45
N PRO A 137 -9.70 55.35 -46.60
CA PRO A 137 -9.88 56.46 -47.51
C PRO A 137 -9.49 57.79 -46.85
#